data_AF-A0A7C9ADA3-F1
#
_entry.id   AF-A0A7C9ADA3-F1
#
_cell.length_a   1.000
_cell.length_b   1.000
_cell.length_c   1.000
_cell.angle_alpha   90.00
_cell.angle_beta   90.00
_cell.angle_gamma   90.00
#
_symmetry.space_group_name_H-M   'P 1'
#
loop_
_entity.id
_entity.type
_entity.pdbx_description
1 polymer ?
#
loop_
_entity_poly.entity_id
_entity_poly.type
_entity_poly.pdbx_seq_one_letter_code
_entity_poly.pdbx_strand_id
1 'polypeptide(L)'
;LSLSLSLQMGFFMLVLLYPCLYLLFIFLKWANVGRHQSCYILGYECYKPSDDRKINTQISGEIIARNKQLGLNEYKFLLKAIVSSAIGEHSYGPRNVLMGHEESPTLSDSYFEMDEFFQE
;
A
#
# COMPACT_ATOMS: atom_id res chain seq x y z
N LEU A 1 5.90 -28.69 -58.64
CA LEU A 1 5.86 -29.59 -57.47
C LEU A 1 6.88 -29.20 -56.39
N SER A 2 8.16 -28.94 -56.75
CA SER A 2 9.20 -28.53 -55.79
C SER A 2 8.93 -27.18 -55.12
N LEU A 3 8.53 -26.16 -55.90
CA LEU A 3 8.26 -24.81 -55.39
C LEU A 3 7.04 -24.75 -54.44
N SER A 4 5.99 -25.53 -54.74
CA SER A 4 4.80 -25.65 -53.90
C SER A 4 5.09 -26.40 -52.61
N LEU A 5 5.95 -27.43 -52.66
CA LEU A 5 6.40 -28.17 -51.49
C LEU A 5 7.24 -27.27 -50.55
N SER A 6 8.14 -26.46 -51.12
CA SER A 6 8.96 -25.52 -50.33
C SER A 6 8.12 -24.43 -49.66
N LEU A 7 7.07 -23.93 -50.33
CA LEU A 7 6.19 -22.91 -49.78
C LEU A 7 5.34 -23.48 -48.63
N GLN A 8 4.84 -24.70 -48.79
CA GLN A 8 4.09 -25.41 -47.75
C GLN A 8 4.97 -25.73 -46.53
N MET A 9 6.21 -26.18 -46.73
CA MET A 9 7.17 -26.35 -45.64
C MET A 9 7.45 -25.03 -44.91
N GLY A 10 7.62 -23.91 -45.62
CA GLY A 10 7.82 -22.59 -45.01
C GLY A 10 6.64 -22.15 -44.12
N PHE A 11 5.41 -22.41 -44.56
CA PHE A 11 4.21 -22.13 -43.77
C PHE A 11 4.14 -22.97 -42.48
N PHE A 12 4.40 -24.28 -42.57
CA PHE A 12 4.48 -25.15 -41.38
C PHE A 12 5.55 -24.69 -40.40
N MET A 13 6.72 -24.26 -40.88
CA MET A 13 7.78 -23.73 -40.03
C MET A 13 7.37 -22.44 -39.32
N LEU A 14 6.65 -21.53 -39.99
CA LEU A 14 6.13 -20.30 -39.37
C LEU A 14 5.08 -20.59 -38.28
N VAL A 15 4.16 -21.52 -38.56
CA VAL A 15 3.11 -21.94 -37.61
C VAL A 15 3.72 -22.59 -36.37
N LEU A 16 4.85 -23.29 -36.50
CA LEU A 16 5.58 -23.87 -35.35
C LEU A 16 6.50 -22.86 -34.65
N LEU A 17 7.11 -21.94 -35.39
CA LEU A 17 8.01 -20.93 -34.84
C LEU A 17 7.27 -19.94 -33.94
N TYR A 18 6.07 -19.50 -34.34
CA TYR A 18 5.29 -18.53 -33.58
C TYR A 18 4.97 -18.97 -32.12
N PRO A 19 4.40 -20.17 -31.86
CA PRO A 19 4.17 -20.62 -30.49
C PRO A 19 5.47 -20.88 -29.74
N CYS A 20 6.53 -21.34 -30.42
CA CYS A 20 7.86 -21.49 -29.80
C CYS A 20 8.42 -20.15 -29.30
N LEU A 21 8.32 -19.09 -30.10
CA LEU A 21 8.73 -17.73 -29.70
C LEU A 21 7.86 -17.19 -28.55
N TYR A 22 6.56 -17.47 -28.57
CA TYR A 22 5.65 -17.06 -27.50
C TYR A 22 5.96 -17.78 -26.17
N LEU A 23 6.22 -19.09 -26.21
CA LEU A 23 6.64 -19.86 -25.05
C LEU A 23 7.99 -19.39 -24.51
N LEU A 24 8.95 -19.08 -25.40
CA LEU A 24 10.22 -18.48 -25.02
C LEU A 24 10.02 -17.13 -24.32
N PHE A 25 9.13 -16.27 -24.85
CA PHE A 25 8.81 -14.98 -24.23
C PHE A 25 8.22 -15.15 -22.82
N ILE A 26 7.27 -16.07 -22.63
CA ILE A 26 6.71 -16.37 -21.31
C ILE A 26 7.80 -16.87 -20.36
N PHE A 27 8.65 -17.78 -20.81
CA PHE A 27 9.76 -18.30 -20.02
C PHE A 27 10.72 -17.19 -19.59
N LEU A 28 11.11 -16.29 -20.51
CA LEU A 28 11.96 -15.14 -20.22
C LEU A 28 11.30 -14.14 -19.26
N LYS A 29 9.98 -13.92 -19.39
CA LYS A 29 9.22 -13.08 -18.46
C LYS A 29 9.24 -13.70 -17.06
N TRP A 30 8.93 -14.99 -16.93
CA TRP A 30 8.93 -15.69 -15.66
C TRP A 30 10.31 -15.70 -14.99
N ALA A 31 11.38 -15.97 -15.75
CA ALA A 31 12.76 -15.92 -15.27
C ALA A 31 13.16 -14.52 -14.77
N ASN A 32 12.57 -13.45 -15.30
CA ASN A 32 12.83 -12.08 -14.87
C ASN A 32 11.95 -11.60 -13.70
N VAL A 33 10.81 -12.23 -13.43
CA VAL A 33 9.92 -11.87 -12.30
C VAL A 33 10.67 -11.94 -10.97
N GLY A 34 11.50 -12.97 -10.75
CA GLY A 34 12.26 -13.13 -9.51
C GLY A 34 13.47 -12.19 -9.36
N ARG A 35 13.92 -11.52 -10.44
CA ARG A 35 15.13 -10.68 -10.42
C ARG A 35 14.91 -9.26 -9.93
N HIS A 36 13.66 -8.78 -9.92
CA HIS A 36 13.30 -7.39 -9.58
C HIS A 36 12.42 -7.28 -8.33
N GLN A 37 12.33 -8.33 -7.52
CA GLN A 37 11.46 -8.34 -6.33
C GLN A 37 12.17 -7.91 -5.04
N SER A 38 13.46 -7.58 -5.11
CA SER A 38 14.19 -7.11 -3.93
C SER A 38 13.90 -5.63 -3.69
N CYS A 39 12.89 -5.37 -2.86
CA CYS A 39 12.66 -4.04 -2.30
C CYS A 39 13.64 -3.85 -1.12
N TYR A 40 14.55 -2.90 -1.26
CA TYR A 40 15.49 -2.53 -0.21
C TYR A 40 15.05 -1.19 0.38
N ILE A 41 14.95 -1.14 1.71
CA ILE A 41 14.85 0.14 2.42
C ILE A 41 16.24 0.77 2.39
N LEU A 42 16.42 1.76 1.54
CA LEU A 42 17.72 2.44 1.36
C LEU A 42 18.00 3.44 2.49
N GLY A 43 16.96 3.93 3.14
CA GLY A 43 17.02 4.86 4.27
C GLY A 43 15.73 4.82 5.07
N TYR A 44 15.84 5.07 6.37
CA TYR A 44 14.72 5.18 7.28
C TYR A 44 15.02 6.30 8.27
N GLU A 45 14.07 7.21 8.43
CA GLU A 45 14.14 8.30 9.37
C GLU A 45 12.86 8.34 10.19
N CYS A 46 13.00 8.59 11.49
CA CYS A 46 11.87 8.80 12.38
C CYS A 46 11.51 10.28 12.40
N TYR A 47 10.32 10.60 11.88
CA TYR A 47 9.76 11.93 12.04
C TYR A 47 8.95 12.01 13.33
N LYS A 48 9.27 13.00 14.17
CA LYS A 48 8.43 13.35 15.31
C LYS A 48 7.65 14.63 14.96
N PRO A 49 6.32 14.54 14.80
CA PRO A 49 5.52 15.70 14.50
C PRO A 49 5.40 16.68 15.67
N SER A 50 4.97 17.91 15.38
CA SER A 50 4.63 18.93 16.38
C SER A 50 3.51 18.48 17.34
N ASP A 51 3.49 19.08 18.54
CA ASP A 51 2.58 18.71 19.64
C ASP A 51 1.10 19.02 19.36
N ASP A 52 0.77 19.76 18.29
CA ASP A 52 -0.62 19.91 17.80
C ASP A 52 -1.24 18.57 17.39
N ARG A 53 -0.40 17.57 17.04
CA ARG A 53 -0.84 16.22 16.67
C ARG A 53 -0.80 15.21 17.80
N LYS A 54 -0.46 15.64 19.01
CA LYS A 54 -0.36 14.74 20.16
C LYS A 54 -1.74 14.32 20.63
N ILE A 55 -1.99 13.02 20.65
CA ILE A 55 -3.26 12.46 21.13
C ILE A 55 -3.26 12.53 22.66
N ASN A 56 -4.28 13.13 23.25
CA ASN A 56 -4.53 13.01 24.69
C ASN A 56 -5.78 12.15 24.92
N THR A 57 -6.08 11.84 26.18
CA THR A 57 -7.24 11.01 26.54
C THR A 57 -8.56 11.58 26.03
N GLN A 58 -8.69 12.91 26.00
CA GLN A 58 -9.89 13.60 25.51
C GLN A 58 -10.06 13.39 24.00
N ILE A 59 -9.04 13.73 23.21
CA ILE A 59 -9.01 13.54 21.75
C ILE A 59 -9.25 12.07 21.41
N SER A 60 -8.61 11.15 22.13
CA SER A 60 -8.84 9.72 21.91
C SER A 60 -10.30 9.32 22.13
N GLY A 61 -10.96 9.87 23.15
CA GLY A 61 -12.40 9.65 23.37
C GLY A 61 -13.27 10.24 22.26
N GLU A 62 -12.94 11.45 21.80
CA GLU A 62 -13.62 12.12 20.69
C GLU A 62 -13.52 11.31 19.39
N ILE A 63 -12.32 10.83 19.04
CA ILE A 63 -12.09 10.01 17.85
C ILE A 63 -12.97 8.75 17.87
N ILE A 64 -12.99 8.00 18.97
CA ILE A 64 -13.82 6.78 19.07
C ILE A 64 -15.30 7.14 18.97
N ALA A 65 -15.72 8.22 19.63
CA ALA A 65 -17.12 8.66 19.66
C ALA A 65 -17.63 9.13 18.29
N ARG A 66 -16.76 9.49 17.34
CA ARG A 66 -17.17 9.82 15.95
C ARG A 66 -17.74 8.60 15.22
N ASN A 67 -17.24 7.40 15.51
CA ASN A 67 -17.77 6.18 14.89
C ASN A 67 -19.08 5.71 15.58
N LYS A 68 -20.20 5.87 14.87
CA LYS A 68 -21.55 5.49 15.34
C LYS A 68 -21.91 4.03 15.09
N GLN A 69 -21.04 3.27 14.42
CA GLN A 69 -21.26 1.84 14.13
C GLN A 69 -20.73 0.93 15.25
N LEU A 70 -20.01 1.49 16.23
CA LEU A 70 -19.49 0.74 17.37
C LEU A 70 -20.61 0.40 18.36
N GLY A 71 -20.73 -0.88 18.69
CA GLY A 71 -21.55 -1.34 19.80
C GLY A 71 -20.84 -1.19 21.15
N LEU A 72 -21.58 -1.45 22.24
CA LEU A 72 -21.08 -1.27 23.61
C LEU A 72 -19.84 -2.13 23.91
N ASN A 73 -19.79 -3.34 23.37
CA ASN A 73 -18.67 -4.26 23.58
C ASN A 73 -17.41 -3.80 22.84
N GLU A 74 -17.58 -3.26 21.64
CA GLU A 74 -16.54 -2.69 20.82
C GLU A 74 -15.96 -1.43 21.48
N TYR A 75 -16.82 -0.55 22.01
CA TYR A 75 -16.39 0.60 22.82
C TYR A 75 -15.56 0.17 24.03
N LYS A 76 -16.04 -0.83 24.79
CA LYS A 76 -15.33 -1.35 25.97
C LYS A 76 -13.99 -1.97 25.59
N PHE A 77 -13.94 -2.69 24.48
CA PHE A 77 -12.71 -3.28 23.95
C PHE A 77 -11.70 -2.20 23.56
N LEU A 78 -12.11 -1.21 22.78
CA LEU A 78 -11.25 -0.11 22.32
C LEU A 78 -10.71 0.71 23.51
N LEU A 79 -11.58 1.05 24.46
CA LEU A 79 -11.16 1.77 25.66
C LEU A 79 -10.13 0.96 26.47
N LYS A 80 -10.37 -0.35 26.64
CA LYS A 80 -9.39 -1.23 27.30
C LYS A 80 -8.08 -1.28 26.51
N ALA A 81 -8.13 -1.38 25.18
CA ALA A 81 -6.95 -1.45 24.33
C ALA A 81 -6.10 -0.18 24.46
N ILE A 82 -6.72 1.00 24.36
CA ILE A 82 -6.06 2.31 24.47
C ILE A 82 -5.35 2.45 25.82
N VAL A 83 -6.08 2.22 26.92
CA VAL A 83 -5.52 2.34 28.28
C VAL A 83 -4.45 1.29 28.56
N SER A 84 -4.61 0.06 28.06
CA SER A 84 -3.65 -1.04 28.35
C SER A 84 -2.38 -0.98 27.51
N SER A 85 -2.43 -0.31 26.35
CA SER A 85 -1.29 -0.22 25.42
C SER A 85 -0.47 1.06 25.56
N ALA A 86 -0.87 1.96 26.48
CA ALA A 86 -0.32 3.31 26.60
C ALA A 86 -0.38 4.12 25.28
N ILE A 87 -1.30 3.77 24.37
CA ILE A 87 -1.62 4.56 23.18
C ILE A 87 -2.47 5.75 23.66
N GLY A 88 -2.02 6.96 23.39
CA GLY A 88 -2.66 8.16 23.91
C GLY A 88 -1.62 9.19 24.27
N GLU A 89 -1.32 9.36 25.56
CA GLU A 89 -0.61 10.51 26.12
C GLU A 89 0.77 10.85 25.53
N HIS A 90 1.40 9.94 24.79
CA HIS A 90 2.68 10.18 24.09
C HIS A 90 2.65 9.75 22.61
N SER A 91 1.46 9.50 22.07
CA SER A 91 1.25 9.10 20.69
C SER A 91 0.86 10.30 19.85
N TYR A 92 1.33 10.33 18.60
CA TYR A 92 0.95 11.35 17.64
C TYR A 92 0.04 10.72 16.58
N GLY A 93 -1.03 11.43 16.24
CA GLY A 93 -2.05 10.98 15.30
C GLY A 93 -1.83 11.53 13.88
N PRO A 94 -2.23 10.79 12.84
CA PRO A 94 -2.31 11.33 11.48
C PRO A 94 -3.25 12.54 11.42
N ARG A 95 -2.89 13.55 10.61
CA ARG A 95 -3.61 14.83 10.56
C ARG A 95 -5.06 14.66 10.08
N ASN A 96 -5.27 13.80 9.08
CA ASN A 96 -6.61 13.50 8.57
C ASN A 96 -7.54 12.90 9.64
N VAL A 97 -7.01 12.02 10.50
CA VAL A 97 -7.77 11.48 11.64
C VAL A 97 -8.08 12.59 12.63
N LEU A 98 -7.11 13.43 12.99
CA LEU A 98 -7.39 14.53 13.93
C LEU A 98 -8.44 15.52 13.39
N MET A 99 -8.44 15.75 12.06
CA MET A 99 -9.41 16.60 11.37
C MET A 99 -10.79 15.96 11.16
N GLY A 100 -10.99 14.68 11.45
CA GLY A 100 -12.28 14.01 11.27
C GLY A 100 -12.51 13.45 9.86
N HIS A 101 -11.46 13.35 9.04
CA HIS A 101 -11.53 12.84 7.66
C HIS A 101 -11.26 11.32 7.59
N GLU A 102 -11.20 10.60 8.71
CA GLU A 102 -10.85 9.17 8.75
C GLU A 102 -11.80 8.25 7.95
N GLU A 103 -13.06 8.65 7.73
CA GLU A 103 -14.03 7.86 6.96
C GLU A 103 -13.78 7.96 5.44
N SER A 104 -13.24 9.10 4.98
CA SER A 104 -13.01 9.38 3.57
C SER A 104 -11.65 10.06 3.37
N PRO A 105 -10.53 9.34 3.63
CA PRO A 105 -9.20 9.89 3.43
C PRO A 105 -8.96 10.15 1.94
N THR A 106 -8.38 11.30 1.64
CA THR A 106 -8.04 11.70 0.27
C THR A 106 -6.56 11.45 -0.01
N LEU A 107 -6.19 11.36 -1.29
CA LEU A 107 -4.79 11.30 -1.70
C LEU A 107 -4.01 12.55 -1.26
N SER A 108 -4.67 13.72 -1.27
CA SER A 108 -4.10 14.97 -0.77
C SER A 108 -3.74 14.94 0.71
N ASP A 109 -4.53 14.25 1.54
CA ASP A 109 -4.21 14.12 2.98
C ASP A 109 -2.87 13.39 3.18
N SER A 110 -2.63 12.33 2.39
CA SER A 110 -1.37 11.58 2.43
C SER A 110 -0.19 12.40 1.90
N TYR A 111 -0.38 13.15 0.82
CA TYR A 111 0.69 14.03 0.31
C TYR A 111 1.04 15.13 1.30
N PHE A 112 0.04 15.77 1.93
CA PHE A 112 0.29 16.79 2.92
C PHE A 112 1.07 16.25 4.13
N GLU A 113 0.75 15.04 4.60
CA GLU A 113 1.48 14.40 5.70
C GLU A 113 2.93 14.06 5.32
N MET A 114 3.17 13.62 4.08
CA MET A 114 4.53 13.36 3.58
C MET A 114 5.32 14.66 3.35
N ASP A 115 4.68 15.71 2.83
CA ASP A 115 5.33 16.98 2.54
C ASP A 115 5.79 17.69 3.82
N GLU A 116 5.04 17.58 4.92
CA GLU A 116 5.47 18.10 6.23
C GLU A 116 6.83 17.53 6.67
N PHE A 117 7.11 16.26 6.36
CA PHE A 117 8.39 15.65 6.71
C PHE A 117 9.58 16.27 5.95
N PHE A 118 9.38 16.63 4.67
CA PHE A 118 10.47 17.14 3.82
C PHE A 118 10.68 18.66 3.92
N GLN A 119 9.78 19.38 4.60
CA GLN A 119 9.80 20.84 4.71
C GLN A 119 10.40 21.37 6.02
N GLU A 120 10.87 20.49 6.92
CA GLU A 120 11.62 20.85 8.14
C GLU A 120 13.14 20.92 7.93
#